data_AF-A0A2N2K617-F1
#
_entry.id   AF-A0A2N2K617-F1
#
_cell.length_a   1.000
_cell.length_b   1.000
_cell.length_c   1.000
_cell.angle_alpha   90.00
_cell.angle_beta   90.00
_cell.angle_gamma   90.00
#
_symmetry.space_group_name_H-M   'P 1'
#
loop_
_entity.id
_entity.type
_entity.pdbx_description
1 polymer ?
#
loop_
_entity_poly.entity_id
_entity_poly.type
_entity_poly.pdbx_seq_one_letter_code
_entity_poly.pdbx_strand_id
1 'polypeptide(L)'
;MIDLHTHSLFSDGELIPSELVRRFEALEYRAVAITDHVDCSTLDFVVPRIAQAAKELTESQPVMVVPGVELTHVPPMSIADLCRKARDLGARLVVVHGETIVEPVPAGTNRAALEAGVDLLAHPGLITPEEVGMAAEKGVFLEISGRKGHSLTNGHVAKLAREFGARLVIDSDTHSPGDIMGETLARKVAMGAGLPPAFFDELMSNAHLLIKRAGYRL
;
A
#
# COMPACT_ATOMS: atom_id res chain seq x y z
N MET A 1 9.93 11.01 4.25
CA MET A 1 8.69 10.36 3.74
C MET A 1 8.82 8.84 3.76
N ILE A 2 7.69 8.14 3.70
CA ILE A 2 7.58 6.68 3.53
C ILE A 2 6.51 6.44 2.45
N ASP A 3 6.72 5.47 1.56
CA ASP A 3 5.71 4.96 0.63
C ASP A 3 5.62 3.45 0.78
N LEU A 4 4.42 2.88 0.87
CA LEU A 4 4.19 1.46 1.08
C LEU A 4 3.37 0.83 -0.05
N HIS A 5 3.11 1.59 -1.13
CA HIS A 5 2.39 1.10 -2.30
C HIS A 5 3.04 1.65 -3.58
N THR A 6 3.90 0.84 -4.22
CA THR A 6 4.59 1.21 -5.46
C THR A 6 4.81 0.01 -6.37
N HIS A 7 4.83 0.25 -7.68
CA HIS A 7 4.91 -0.78 -8.71
C HIS A 7 6.19 -0.65 -9.54
N SER A 8 6.70 -1.80 -10.00
CA SER A 8 7.89 -1.89 -10.83
C SER A 8 7.58 -2.59 -12.16
N LEU A 9 8.60 -2.81 -12.98
CA LEU A 9 8.49 -3.59 -14.23
C LEU A 9 8.07 -5.05 -14.02
N PHE A 10 7.97 -5.54 -12.78
CA PHE A 10 7.43 -6.87 -12.52
C PHE A 10 5.91 -6.95 -12.64
N SER A 11 5.22 -5.82 -12.71
CA SER A 11 3.80 -5.70 -13.03
C SER A 11 3.57 -4.68 -14.14
N ASP A 12 2.98 -3.53 -13.83
CA ASP A 12 2.66 -2.46 -14.78
C ASP A 12 3.35 -1.12 -14.46
N GLY A 13 4.26 -1.12 -13.49
CA GLY A 13 5.16 0.01 -13.23
C GLY A 13 6.15 0.21 -14.38
N GLU A 14 6.63 1.42 -14.57
CA GLU A 14 7.52 1.79 -15.68
C GLU A 14 9.01 1.60 -15.35
N LEU A 15 9.34 1.33 -14.09
CA LEU A 15 10.71 1.37 -13.57
C LEU A 15 11.18 0.03 -13.02
N ILE A 16 12.44 -0.31 -13.25
CA ILE A 16 13.08 -1.39 -12.48
C ILE A 16 13.20 -1.01 -10.99
N PRO A 17 13.22 -1.98 -10.07
CA PRO A 17 13.37 -1.72 -8.63
C PRO A 17 14.51 -0.76 -8.26
N SER A 18 15.67 -0.89 -8.89
CA SER A 18 16.83 -0.04 -8.59
C SER A 18 16.61 1.42 -8.97
N GLU A 19 16.02 1.70 -10.14
CA GLU A 19 15.70 3.07 -10.56
C GLU A 19 14.56 3.66 -9.73
N LEU A 20 13.52 2.86 -9.45
CA LEU A 20 12.40 3.25 -8.61
C LEU A 20 12.91 3.78 -7.27
N VAL A 21 13.69 2.98 -6.54
CA VAL A 21 14.17 3.39 -5.21
C VAL A 21 15.18 4.54 -5.29
N ARG A 22 16.01 4.61 -6.35
CA ARG A 22 16.92 5.74 -6.56
C ARG A 22 16.19 7.08 -6.69
N ARG A 23 14.99 7.10 -7.28
CA ARG A 23 14.15 8.30 -7.40
C ARG A 23 13.54 8.71 -6.07
N PHE A 24 13.08 7.74 -5.27
CA PHE A 24 12.62 8.01 -3.90
C PHE A 24 13.75 8.52 -3.00
N GLU A 25 14.96 7.98 -3.13
CA GLU A 25 16.15 8.48 -2.44
C GLU A 25 16.42 9.95 -2.77
N ALA A 26 16.30 10.33 -4.04
CA ALA A 26 16.48 11.72 -4.48
C ALA A 26 15.44 12.69 -3.90
N LEU A 27 14.33 12.17 -3.36
CA LEU A 27 13.28 12.92 -2.65
C LEU A 27 13.34 12.71 -1.13
N GLU A 28 14.46 12.21 -0.61
CA GLU A 28 14.71 12.04 0.84
C GLU A 28 13.69 11.13 1.53
N TYR A 29 13.16 10.14 0.79
CA TYR A 29 12.39 9.06 1.40
C TYR A 29 13.29 8.22 2.31
N ARG A 30 12.70 7.72 3.41
CA ARG A 30 13.38 6.86 4.38
C ARG A 30 13.10 5.39 4.12
N ALA A 31 11.90 5.07 3.62
CA ALA A 31 11.53 3.74 3.20
C ALA A 31 10.56 3.74 2.03
N VAL A 32 10.61 2.68 1.23
CA VAL A 32 9.69 2.37 0.13
C VAL A 32 9.33 0.89 0.19
N ALA A 33 8.08 0.50 -0.01
CA ALA A 33 7.72 -0.88 -0.33
C ALA A 33 7.49 -1.04 -1.83
N ILE A 34 8.00 -2.14 -2.39
CA ILE A 34 7.69 -2.54 -3.77
C ILE A 34 6.62 -3.63 -3.68
N THR A 35 5.46 -3.36 -4.25
CA THR A 35 4.21 -4.11 -4.07
C THR A 35 3.56 -4.39 -5.41
N ASP A 36 4.34 -4.90 -6.37
CA ASP A 36 3.85 -5.21 -7.71
C ASP A 36 2.53 -6.01 -7.71
N HIS A 37 1.65 -5.69 -8.66
CA HIS A 37 0.41 -6.42 -8.89
C HIS A 37 0.69 -7.89 -9.23
N VAL A 38 -0.02 -8.79 -8.56
CA VAL A 38 0.01 -10.22 -8.85
C VAL A 38 -1.36 -10.87 -8.68
N ASP A 39 -1.49 -12.03 -9.33
CA ASP A 39 -2.54 -13.00 -9.09
C ASP A 39 -1.94 -14.39 -8.82
N CYS A 40 -2.75 -15.44 -8.90
CA CYS A 40 -2.27 -16.80 -8.68
C CYS A 40 -1.22 -17.28 -9.71
N SER A 41 -1.12 -16.63 -10.87
CA SER A 41 -0.27 -17.03 -11.99
C SER A 41 1.15 -16.45 -11.93
N THR A 42 1.34 -15.31 -11.27
CA THR A 42 2.63 -14.61 -11.20
C THR A 42 3.24 -14.53 -9.81
N LEU A 43 2.46 -14.81 -8.76
CA LEU A 43 2.88 -14.63 -7.36
C LEU A 43 4.22 -15.30 -7.02
N ASP A 44 4.42 -16.55 -7.45
CA ASP A 44 5.64 -17.33 -7.19
C ASP A 44 6.85 -16.93 -8.05
N PHE A 45 6.61 -16.15 -9.11
CA PHE A 45 7.65 -15.53 -9.89
C PHE A 45 8.07 -14.17 -9.30
N VAL A 46 7.10 -13.30 -9.00
CA VAL A 46 7.34 -11.90 -8.65
C VAL A 46 7.87 -11.77 -7.22
N VAL A 47 7.19 -12.36 -6.22
CA VAL A 47 7.49 -12.11 -4.80
C VAL A 47 8.92 -12.48 -4.41
N PRO A 48 9.47 -13.67 -4.79
CA PRO A 48 10.85 -14.00 -4.45
C PRO A 48 11.88 -13.05 -5.07
N ARG A 49 11.58 -12.50 -6.27
CA ARG A 49 12.47 -11.56 -6.97
C ARG A 49 12.45 -10.18 -6.33
N ILE A 50 11.27 -9.70 -5.90
CA ILE A 50 11.14 -8.48 -5.11
C ILE A 50 11.82 -8.64 -3.75
N ALA A 51 11.67 -9.79 -3.08
CA ALA A 51 12.39 -10.08 -1.83
C ALA A 51 13.91 -10.00 -2.00
N GLN A 52 14.44 -10.57 -3.08
CA GLN A 52 15.86 -10.48 -3.40
C GLN A 52 16.30 -9.04 -3.67
N ALA A 53 15.59 -8.32 -4.56
CA ALA A 53 15.93 -6.94 -4.91
C ALA A 53 15.85 -6.00 -3.69
N ALA A 54 14.82 -6.14 -2.85
CA ALA A 54 14.64 -5.33 -1.66
C ALA A 54 15.79 -5.52 -0.65
N LYS A 55 16.28 -6.76 -0.50
CA LYS A 55 17.45 -7.05 0.34
C LYS A 55 18.70 -6.34 -0.19
N GLU A 56 19.02 -6.55 -1.47
CA GLU A 56 20.22 -5.98 -2.10
C GLU A 56 20.19 -4.44 -2.08
N LEU A 57 19.04 -3.83 -2.36
CA LEU A 57 18.86 -2.38 -2.35
C LEU A 57 18.91 -1.79 -0.94
N THR A 58 18.29 -2.44 0.06
CA THR A 58 18.39 -1.96 1.45
C THR A 58 19.83 -1.97 1.97
N GLU A 59 20.65 -2.94 1.54
CA GLU A 59 22.05 -3.05 1.94
C GLU A 59 22.98 -2.05 1.22
N SER A 60 22.54 -1.46 0.09
CA SER A 60 23.40 -0.66 -0.80
C SER A 60 23.13 0.84 -0.79
N GLN A 61 22.06 1.30 -0.13
CA GLN A 61 21.66 2.72 -0.13
C GLN A 61 20.84 3.08 1.13
N PRO A 62 20.65 4.37 1.44
CA PRO A 62 20.00 4.83 2.67
C PRO A 62 18.49 4.55 2.76
N VAL A 63 17.83 4.33 1.61
CA VAL A 63 16.39 4.03 1.57
C VAL A 63 16.18 2.56 1.89
N MET A 64 15.42 2.30 2.94
CA MET A 64 14.98 0.95 3.28
C MET A 64 13.93 0.47 2.27
N VAL A 65 14.12 -0.73 1.72
CA VAL A 65 13.17 -1.33 0.78
C VAL A 65 12.45 -2.49 1.45
N VAL A 66 11.13 -2.38 1.57
CA VAL A 66 10.28 -3.44 2.12
C VAL A 66 9.78 -4.30 0.95
N PRO A 67 10.07 -5.61 0.92
CA PRO A 67 9.49 -6.48 -0.09
C PRO A 67 8.04 -6.72 0.23
N GLY A 68 7.16 -6.30 -0.69
CA GLY A 68 5.74 -6.49 -0.57
C GLY A 68 5.13 -7.09 -1.83
N VAL A 69 3.81 -7.04 -1.88
CA VAL A 69 3.00 -7.51 -3.00
C VAL A 69 1.63 -6.86 -2.95
N GLU A 70 0.99 -6.65 -4.11
CA GLU A 70 -0.41 -6.31 -4.18
C GLU A 70 -1.22 -7.41 -4.88
N LEU A 71 -2.15 -8.03 -4.14
CA LEU A 71 -3.11 -8.95 -4.74
C LEU A 71 -4.19 -8.16 -5.49
N THR A 72 -4.27 -8.37 -6.80
CA THR A 72 -5.00 -7.47 -7.70
C THR A 72 -6.00 -8.24 -8.55
N HIS A 73 -7.26 -7.80 -8.56
CA HIS A 73 -8.37 -8.43 -9.29
C HIS A 73 -8.56 -9.95 -9.05
N VAL A 74 -7.98 -10.50 -7.98
CA VAL A 74 -8.15 -11.92 -7.62
C VAL A 74 -9.57 -12.18 -7.12
N PRO A 75 -10.12 -13.40 -7.30
CA PRO A 75 -11.41 -13.75 -6.72
C PRO A 75 -11.38 -13.57 -5.19
N PRO A 76 -12.39 -12.96 -4.54
CA PRO A 76 -12.37 -12.69 -3.10
C PRO A 76 -12.12 -13.93 -2.24
N MET A 77 -12.68 -15.09 -2.64
CA MET A 77 -12.50 -16.37 -1.94
C MET A 77 -11.03 -16.86 -1.93
N SER A 78 -10.20 -16.38 -2.84
CA SER A 78 -8.78 -16.77 -2.96
C SER A 78 -7.84 -15.87 -2.16
N ILE A 79 -8.29 -14.71 -1.67
CA ILE A 79 -7.42 -13.69 -1.05
C ILE A 79 -6.67 -14.26 0.16
N ALA A 80 -7.36 -14.97 1.06
CA ALA A 80 -6.74 -15.50 2.27
C ALA A 80 -5.60 -16.50 1.96
N ASP A 81 -5.79 -17.34 0.94
CA ASP A 81 -4.80 -18.35 0.54
C ASP A 81 -3.60 -17.70 -0.15
N LEU A 82 -3.85 -16.73 -1.03
CA LEU A 82 -2.81 -15.97 -1.71
C LEU A 82 -2.00 -15.11 -0.74
N CYS A 83 -2.62 -14.53 0.28
CA CYS A 83 -1.92 -13.79 1.35
C CYS A 83 -0.92 -14.69 2.07
N ARG A 84 -1.31 -15.92 2.45
CA ARG A 84 -0.40 -16.88 3.09
C ARG A 84 0.74 -17.26 2.16
N LYS A 85 0.41 -17.63 0.90
CA LYS A 85 1.40 -18.01 -0.10
C LYS A 85 2.40 -16.87 -0.37
N ALA A 86 1.94 -15.61 -0.43
CA ALA A 86 2.81 -14.44 -0.60
C ALA A 86 3.83 -14.33 0.53
N ARG A 87 3.38 -14.49 1.78
CA ARG A 87 4.27 -14.44 2.96
C ARG A 87 5.29 -15.57 2.95
N ASP A 88 4.87 -16.78 2.61
CA ASP A 88 5.76 -17.94 2.48
C ASP A 88 6.84 -17.73 1.40
N LEU A 89 6.50 -17.00 0.34
CA LEU A 89 7.41 -16.64 -0.76
C LEU A 89 8.34 -15.45 -0.43
N GLY A 90 8.13 -14.76 0.69
CA GLY A 90 9.01 -13.69 1.18
C GLY A 90 8.40 -12.30 1.22
N ALA A 91 7.12 -12.12 0.89
CA ALA A 91 6.44 -10.83 1.07
C ALA A 91 6.31 -10.51 2.56
N ARG A 92 6.76 -9.31 2.94
CA ARG A 92 6.70 -8.78 4.32
C ARG A 92 5.60 -7.76 4.50
N LEU A 93 5.08 -7.23 3.40
CA LEU A 93 3.89 -6.40 3.31
C LEU A 93 2.95 -7.00 2.26
N VAL A 94 1.70 -7.27 2.63
CA VAL A 94 0.66 -7.74 1.71
C VAL A 94 -0.40 -6.66 1.60
N VAL A 95 -0.50 -6.09 0.40
CA VAL A 95 -1.51 -5.12 0.00
C VAL A 95 -2.59 -5.86 -0.79
N VAL A 96 -3.85 -5.43 -0.66
CA VAL A 96 -4.92 -5.82 -1.58
C VAL A 96 -5.45 -4.58 -2.28
N HIS A 97 -5.59 -4.71 -3.60
CA HIS A 97 -6.25 -3.73 -4.44
C HIS A 97 -7.73 -3.65 -4.07
N GLY A 98 -8.12 -2.62 -3.33
CA GLY A 98 -9.48 -2.46 -2.82
C GLY A 98 -10.48 -2.05 -3.91
N GLU A 99 -11.76 -2.01 -3.55
CA GLU A 99 -12.89 -1.76 -4.47
C GLU A 99 -12.99 -0.29 -4.92
N THR A 100 -11.92 0.20 -5.55
CA THR A 100 -11.84 1.51 -6.17
C THR A 100 -12.99 1.74 -7.16
N ILE A 101 -13.40 2.99 -7.31
CA ILE A 101 -14.54 3.37 -8.17
C ILE A 101 -14.17 3.50 -9.65
N VAL A 102 -12.89 3.39 -10.00
CA VAL A 102 -12.39 3.61 -11.37
C VAL A 102 -12.07 2.32 -12.13
N GLU A 103 -12.16 1.16 -11.48
CA GLU A 103 -11.79 -0.14 -12.06
C GLU A 103 -12.78 -1.24 -11.65
N PRO A 104 -12.88 -2.34 -12.43
CA PRO A 104 -13.88 -3.39 -12.22
C PRO A 104 -13.42 -4.41 -11.17
N VAL A 105 -13.12 -3.96 -9.95
CA VAL A 105 -12.69 -4.83 -8.85
C VAL A 105 -13.87 -5.73 -8.42
N PRO A 106 -13.66 -7.06 -8.22
CA PRO A 106 -14.74 -7.95 -7.80
C PRO A 106 -15.40 -7.53 -6.48
N ALA A 107 -16.73 -7.56 -6.44
CA ALA A 107 -17.49 -7.23 -5.23
C ALA A 107 -17.14 -8.18 -4.06
N GLY A 108 -16.99 -7.63 -2.86
CA GLY A 108 -16.57 -8.33 -1.65
C GLY A 108 -15.06 -8.43 -1.46
N THR A 109 -14.25 -7.80 -2.33
CA THR A 109 -12.79 -7.78 -2.21
C THR A 109 -12.33 -7.12 -0.91
N ASN A 110 -12.88 -5.95 -0.56
CA ASN A 110 -12.56 -5.23 0.68
C ASN A 110 -12.82 -6.13 1.90
N ARG A 111 -14.04 -6.65 2.02
CA ARG A 111 -14.43 -7.58 3.09
C ARG A 111 -13.50 -8.78 3.21
N ALA A 112 -13.17 -9.45 2.09
CA ALA A 112 -12.30 -10.62 2.10
C ALA A 112 -10.85 -10.29 2.47
N ALA A 113 -10.33 -9.13 2.04
CA ALA A 113 -9.01 -8.64 2.44
C ALA A 113 -8.93 -8.39 3.95
N LEU A 114 -9.97 -7.75 4.50
CA LEU A 114 -10.09 -7.51 5.95
C LEU A 114 -10.19 -8.84 6.70
N GLU A 115 -11.01 -9.78 6.26
CA GLU A 115 -11.13 -11.10 6.87
C GLU A 115 -9.79 -11.86 6.87
N ALA A 116 -9.04 -11.80 5.76
CA ALA A 116 -7.73 -12.39 5.60
C ALA A 116 -6.63 -11.75 6.48
N GLY A 117 -6.84 -10.55 7.01
CA GLY A 117 -5.87 -9.85 7.84
C GLY A 117 -4.65 -9.38 7.04
N VAL A 118 -4.90 -8.77 5.89
CA VAL A 118 -3.87 -8.11 5.07
C VAL A 118 -3.22 -6.96 5.85
N ASP A 119 -2.06 -6.49 5.38
CA ASP A 119 -1.38 -5.39 6.07
C ASP A 119 -2.01 -4.03 5.72
N LEU A 120 -2.35 -3.86 4.44
CA LEU A 120 -2.91 -2.65 3.86
C LEU A 120 -4.03 -2.99 2.85
N LEU A 121 -5.15 -2.28 2.96
CA LEU A 121 -6.18 -2.26 1.92
C LEU A 121 -6.04 -0.95 1.13
N ALA A 122 -5.57 -1.07 -0.12
CA ALA A 122 -5.31 0.06 -1.01
C ALA A 122 -6.62 0.59 -1.60
N HIS A 123 -6.71 1.92 -1.76
CA HIS A 123 -7.82 2.67 -2.36
C HIS A 123 -9.19 1.95 -2.36
N PRO A 124 -9.80 1.73 -1.17
CA PRO A 124 -10.94 0.83 -1.01
C PRO A 124 -12.27 1.37 -1.57
N GLY A 125 -12.24 2.50 -2.27
CA GLY A 125 -13.41 3.13 -2.86
C GLY A 125 -14.44 3.55 -1.81
N LEU A 126 -15.69 3.18 -2.04
CA LEU A 126 -16.82 3.49 -1.16
C LEU A 126 -16.96 2.46 -0.02
N ILE A 127 -15.88 2.25 0.73
CA ILE A 127 -15.82 1.32 1.86
C ILE A 127 -16.95 1.57 2.87
N THR A 128 -17.54 0.51 3.41
CA THR A 128 -18.68 0.62 4.32
C THR A 128 -18.26 0.88 5.77
N PRO A 129 -19.12 1.49 6.61
CA PRO A 129 -18.88 1.61 8.06
C PRO A 129 -18.50 0.29 8.72
N GLU A 130 -19.16 -0.80 8.33
CA GLU A 130 -18.91 -2.14 8.85
C GLU A 130 -17.49 -2.62 8.51
N GLU A 131 -17.04 -2.42 7.27
CA GLU A 131 -15.68 -2.77 6.83
C GLU A 131 -14.61 -1.93 7.51
N VAL A 132 -14.85 -0.63 7.70
CA VAL A 132 -13.90 0.22 8.44
C VAL A 132 -13.81 -0.19 9.91
N GLY A 133 -14.94 -0.56 10.54
CA GLY A 133 -14.95 -1.13 11.88
C GLY A 133 -14.10 -2.40 12.00
N MET A 134 -14.21 -3.30 11.01
CA MET A 134 -13.35 -4.48 10.93
C MET A 134 -11.87 -4.14 10.75
N ALA A 135 -11.56 -3.15 9.91
CA ALA A 135 -10.18 -2.70 9.70
C ALA A 135 -9.55 -2.24 11.03
N ALA A 136 -10.30 -1.47 11.82
CA ALA A 136 -9.89 -1.03 13.15
C ALA A 136 -9.66 -2.22 14.11
N GLU A 137 -10.62 -3.17 14.18
CA GLU A 137 -10.55 -4.35 15.05
C GLU A 137 -9.36 -5.25 14.72
N LYS A 138 -9.18 -5.57 13.43
CA LYS A 138 -8.11 -6.45 12.96
C LYS A 138 -6.76 -5.73 12.84
N GLY A 139 -6.76 -4.40 12.93
CA GLY A 139 -5.59 -3.57 12.77
C GLY A 139 -5.05 -3.55 11.33
N VAL A 140 -5.92 -3.73 10.34
CA VAL A 140 -5.60 -3.53 8.92
C VAL A 140 -5.58 -2.02 8.64
N PHE A 141 -4.58 -1.55 7.90
CA PHE A 141 -4.49 -0.14 7.52
C PHE A 141 -5.32 0.13 6.26
N LEU A 142 -5.87 1.34 6.17
CA LEU A 142 -6.58 1.81 4.97
C LEU A 142 -5.75 2.90 4.30
N GLU A 143 -5.72 2.88 2.98
CA GLU A 143 -4.95 3.84 2.20
C GLU A 143 -5.73 5.14 1.91
N ILE A 144 -5.01 6.27 2.02
CA ILE A 144 -5.31 7.52 1.34
C ILE A 144 -4.39 7.60 0.12
N SER A 145 -4.94 7.38 -1.08
CA SER A 145 -4.12 7.24 -2.29
C SER A 145 -3.74 8.58 -2.90
N GLY A 146 -2.50 8.72 -3.34
CA GLY A 146 -2.03 9.82 -4.17
C GLY A 146 -2.43 9.69 -5.64
N ARG A 147 -2.84 8.50 -6.08
CA ARG A 147 -3.03 8.17 -7.48
C ARG A 147 -4.31 8.80 -8.05
N LYS A 148 -4.20 9.27 -9.29
CA LYS A 148 -5.34 9.83 -10.04
C LYS A 148 -6.45 8.78 -10.17
N GLY A 149 -7.70 9.19 -9.95
CA GLY A 149 -8.83 8.26 -9.98
C GLY A 149 -9.05 7.56 -8.63
N HIS A 150 -8.07 6.83 -8.11
CA HIS A 150 -8.15 6.17 -6.79
C HIS A 150 -8.39 7.18 -5.65
N SER A 151 -7.76 8.35 -5.73
CA SER A 151 -7.90 9.46 -4.77
C SER A 151 -9.31 10.06 -4.68
N LEU A 152 -10.22 9.79 -5.62
CA LEU A 152 -11.56 10.40 -5.66
C LEU A 152 -12.42 10.07 -4.44
N THR A 153 -12.13 8.95 -3.76
CA THR A 153 -12.86 8.51 -2.57
C THR A 153 -12.12 8.77 -1.26
N ASN A 154 -10.94 9.40 -1.29
CA ASN A 154 -10.12 9.64 -0.09
C ASN A 154 -10.89 10.34 1.03
N GLY A 155 -11.76 11.30 0.69
CA GLY A 155 -12.58 12.00 1.68
C GLY A 155 -13.57 11.10 2.42
N HIS A 156 -14.13 10.11 1.72
CA HIS A 156 -15.02 9.11 2.29
C HIS A 156 -14.26 8.17 3.23
N VAL A 157 -13.14 7.63 2.75
CA VAL A 157 -12.25 6.75 3.53
C VAL A 157 -11.75 7.46 4.80
N ALA A 158 -11.24 8.69 4.66
CA ALA A 158 -10.74 9.49 5.78
C ALA A 158 -11.82 9.79 6.82
N LYS A 159 -13.03 10.15 6.38
CA LYS A 159 -14.16 10.41 7.28
C LYS A 159 -14.49 9.17 8.10
N LEU A 160 -14.73 8.03 7.45
CA LEU A 160 -15.12 6.82 8.15
C LEU A 160 -13.98 6.27 9.03
N ALA A 161 -12.74 6.28 8.55
CA ALA A 161 -11.60 5.82 9.34
C ALA A 161 -11.48 6.59 10.67
N ARG A 162 -11.71 7.91 10.66
CA ARG A 162 -11.73 8.72 11.88
C ARG A 162 -12.93 8.44 12.78
N GLU A 163 -14.09 8.14 12.20
CA GLU A 163 -15.32 7.82 12.95
C GLU A 163 -15.22 6.46 13.66
N PHE A 164 -14.61 5.48 13.01
CA PHE A 164 -14.53 4.10 13.48
C PHE A 164 -13.16 3.70 14.06
N GLY A 165 -12.17 4.60 14.05
CA GLY A 165 -10.84 4.39 14.63
C GLY A 165 -9.92 3.49 13.80
N ALA A 166 -10.13 3.37 12.50
CA ALA A 166 -9.22 2.66 11.61
C ALA A 166 -7.96 3.51 11.33
N ARG A 167 -6.81 2.85 11.21
CA ARG A 167 -5.55 3.53 10.91
C ARG A 167 -5.42 3.81 9.43
N LEU A 168 -4.95 5.01 9.11
CA LEU A 168 -4.70 5.46 7.75
C LEU A 168 -3.20 5.51 7.45
N VAL A 169 -2.84 5.19 6.22
CA VAL A 169 -1.53 5.52 5.61
C VAL A 169 -1.77 6.33 4.34
N ILE A 170 -0.75 7.06 3.90
CA ILE A 170 -0.79 7.81 2.63
C ILE A 170 0.34 7.30 1.75
N ASP A 171 -0.04 6.81 0.58
CA ASP A 171 0.86 6.17 -0.37
C ASP A 171 0.60 6.71 -1.77
N SER A 172 1.60 6.66 -2.63
CA SER A 172 1.50 7.26 -3.97
C SER A 172 0.81 6.35 -4.98
N ASP A 173 0.90 5.04 -4.78
CA ASP A 173 0.55 4.05 -5.79
C ASP A 173 1.31 4.37 -7.10
N THR A 174 2.64 4.42 -6.96
CA THR A 174 3.55 4.85 -8.04
C THR A 174 3.65 3.77 -9.12
N HIS A 175 3.19 4.08 -10.33
CA HIS A 175 3.50 3.29 -11.54
C HIS A 175 4.56 3.99 -12.40
N SER A 176 4.50 5.32 -12.49
CA SER A 176 5.40 6.14 -13.31
C SER A 176 6.18 7.15 -12.46
N PRO A 177 7.32 7.69 -12.93
CA PRO A 177 8.04 8.74 -12.21
C PRO A 177 7.18 9.96 -11.85
N GLY A 178 6.12 10.24 -12.62
CA GLY A 178 5.22 11.37 -12.38
C GLY A 178 4.23 11.15 -11.23
N ASP A 179 4.07 9.92 -10.75
CA ASP A 179 3.19 9.58 -9.63
C ASP A 179 3.87 9.78 -8.26
N ILE A 180 5.22 9.83 -8.22
CA ILE A 180 5.98 9.95 -6.98
C ILE A 180 5.64 11.27 -6.28
N MET A 181 5.20 11.18 -5.03
CA MET A 181 4.82 12.35 -4.24
C MET A 181 5.98 12.87 -3.38
N GLY A 182 6.36 14.13 -3.52
CA GLY A 182 7.13 14.80 -2.45
C GLY A 182 6.26 15.05 -1.22
N GLU A 183 6.87 15.28 -0.05
CA GLU A 183 6.15 15.56 1.21
C GLU A 183 5.12 16.69 1.07
N THR A 184 5.48 17.75 0.33
CA THR A 184 4.58 18.89 0.09
C THR A 184 3.30 18.46 -0.63
N LEU A 185 3.39 17.55 -1.60
CA LEU A 185 2.22 17.05 -2.31
C LEU A 185 1.42 16.09 -1.43
N ALA A 186 2.09 15.16 -0.73
CA ALA A 186 1.43 14.23 0.19
C ALA A 186 0.61 14.96 1.27
N ARG A 187 1.15 16.05 1.87
CA ARG A 187 0.41 16.90 2.82
C ARG A 187 -0.85 17.51 2.19
N LYS A 188 -0.78 17.95 0.94
CA LYS A 188 -1.94 18.50 0.21
C LYS A 188 -2.98 17.43 -0.11
N VAL A 189 -2.55 16.23 -0.48
CA VAL A 189 -3.44 15.08 -0.71
C VAL A 189 -4.18 14.72 0.58
N ALA A 190 -3.47 14.59 1.70
CA ALA A 190 -4.08 14.33 3.01
C ALA A 190 -5.09 15.42 3.40
N MET A 191 -4.74 16.70 3.21
CA MET A 191 -5.65 17.82 3.46
C MET A 191 -6.86 17.80 2.51
N GLY A 192 -6.66 17.45 1.24
CA GLY A 192 -7.71 17.27 0.24
C GLY A 192 -8.66 16.13 0.57
N ALA A 193 -8.19 15.10 1.28
CA ALA A 193 -9.01 14.05 1.87
C ALA A 193 -9.83 14.52 3.09
N GLY A 194 -9.74 15.80 3.48
CA GLY A 194 -10.46 16.34 4.64
C GLY A 194 -9.80 16.04 5.99
N LEU A 195 -8.55 15.57 6.00
CA LEU A 195 -7.78 15.40 7.23
C LEU A 195 -7.22 16.77 7.68
N PRO A 196 -7.19 17.07 8.99
CA PRO A 196 -6.59 18.30 9.47
C PRO A 196 -5.07 18.27 9.25
N PRO A 197 -4.40 19.41 9.02
CA PRO A 197 -2.96 19.44 8.69
C PRO A 197 -2.05 18.68 9.67
N ALA A 198 -2.36 18.72 10.97
CA ALA A 198 -1.62 18.01 12.01
C ALA A 198 -1.74 16.48 11.94
N PHE A 199 -2.76 15.95 11.25
CA PHE A 199 -2.97 14.51 11.09
C PHE A 199 -1.91 13.86 10.20
N PHE A 200 -1.16 14.65 9.41
CA PHE A 200 -0.08 14.12 8.59
C PHE A 200 0.99 13.40 9.42
N ASP A 201 1.28 13.88 10.62
CA ASP A 201 2.25 13.23 11.50
C ASP A 201 1.72 11.87 11.99
N GLU A 202 0.41 11.72 12.15
CA GLU A 202 -0.24 10.44 12.44
C GLU A 202 -0.13 9.46 11.26
N LEU A 203 -0.34 9.94 10.02
CA LEU A 203 -0.12 9.13 8.81
C LEU A 203 1.32 8.60 8.74
N MET A 204 2.31 9.47 9.00
CA MET A 204 3.72 9.07 9.03
C MET A 204 4.01 8.09 10.17
N SER A 205 3.42 8.29 11.35
CA SER A 205 3.59 7.40 12.49
C SER A 205 2.93 6.02 12.23
N ASN A 206 1.81 5.99 11.53
CA ASN A 206 1.13 4.77 11.08
C ASN A 206 1.99 4.01 10.05
N ALA A 207 2.58 4.70 9.08
CA ALA A 207 3.49 4.08 8.12
C ALA A 207 4.73 3.45 8.81
N HIS A 208 5.32 4.14 9.80
CA HIS A 208 6.39 3.56 10.62
C HIS A 208 5.93 2.32 11.40
N LEU A 209 4.72 2.34 11.96
CA LEU A 209 4.15 1.18 12.66
C LEU A 209 3.98 0.00 11.72
N LEU A 210 3.53 0.23 10.49
CA LEU A 210 3.34 -0.80 9.48
C LEU A 210 4.68 -1.43 9.06
N ILE A 211 5.72 -0.63 8.84
CA ILE A 211 7.10 -1.11 8.61
C ILE A 211 7.60 -1.96 9.78
N LYS A 212 7.34 -1.53 11.02
CA LYS A 212 7.70 -2.30 12.22
C LYS A 212 7.01 -3.65 12.27
N ARG A 213 5.73 -3.72 11.89
CA ARG A 213 4.96 -4.98 11.79
C ARG A 213 5.50 -5.89 10.68
N ALA A 214 5.94 -5.31 9.56
CA ALA A 214 6.66 -6.03 8.51
C ALA A 214 8.04 -6.55 8.98
N GLY A 215 8.49 -6.15 10.18
CA GLY A 215 9.71 -6.63 10.85
C GLY A 215 10.97 -5.83 10.54
N TYR A 216 10.81 -4.55 10.16
CA TYR A 216 11.89 -3.63 9.85
C TYR A 216 11.99 -2.50 10.89
N ARG A 217 13.12 -1.79 10.94
CA ARG A 217 13.38 -0.67 11.87
C ARG A 217 13.99 0.53 11.14
N LEU A 218 13.29 1.66 11.15
CA LEU A 218 13.68 2.93 10.54
C LEU A 218 14.46 3.86 11.48
#